data_AF-A0AAY4DPT3-F1
#
_entry.id   AF-A0AAY4DPT3-F1
#
_cell.length_a   1.000
_cell.length_b   1.000
_cell.length_c   1.000
_cell.angle_alpha   90.00
_cell.angle_beta   90.00
_cell.angle_gamma   90.00
#
_symmetry.space_group_name_H-M   'P 1'
#
loop_
_entity.id
_entity.type
_entity.pdbx_description
1 polymer ?
#
loop_
_entity_poly.entity_id
_entity_poly.type
_entity_poly.pdbx_seq_one_letter_code
_entity_poly.pdbx_strand_id
1 'polypeptide(L)'
;MKTAQMCCIFVHVVVTEQQSLVVIKKLLAIAVSTITYLRGLFPEKAYGIKYVEGKERFDEEKVMILREERSCPGARQIVQWCV
;
A
#
# COMPACT_ATOMS: atom_id res chain seq x y z
N MET A 1 7.14 -9.78 21.05
CA MET A 1 7.81 -8.81 20.17
C MET A 1 7.32 -9.06 18.75
N LYS A 2 6.36 -8.27 18.26
CA LYS A 2 5.88 -8.39 16.87
C LYS A 2 6.79 -7.54 16.00
N THR A 3 7.60 -8.19 15.18
CA THR A 3 8.40 -7.54 14.13
C THR A 3 7.43 -6.87 13.16
N ALA A 4 7.22 -5.56 13.34
CA ALA A 4 6.63 -4.74 12.31
C ALA A 4 7.63 -4.76 11.15
N GLN A 5 7.32 -5.50 10.08
CA GLN A 5 7.97 -5.31 8.79
C GLN A 5 7.63 -3.90 8.32
N MET A 6 8.42 -2.93 8.78
CA MET A 6 8.32 -1.54 8.39
C MET A 6 8.67 -1.48 6.91
N CYS A 7 7.67 -1.26 6.07
CA CYS A 7 7.87 -1.25 4.63
C CYS A 7 8.32 0.16 4.27
N CYS A 8 9.61 0.36 3.97
CA CYS A 8 10.07 1.59 3.33
C CYS A 8 9.32 1.69 1.98
N ILE A 9 8.25 2.48 1.97
CA ILE A 9 7.41 2.68 0.79
C ILE A 9 8.17 3.49 -0.25
N PHE A 10 8.93 4.47 0.21
CA PHE A 10 9.78 5.30 -0.60
C PHE A 10 11.24 4.88 -0.43
N VAL A 11 11.90 4.60 -1.56
CA VAL A 11 13.35 4.46 -1.57
C VAL A 11 13.93 5.86 -1.38
N HIS A 12 14.80 6.05 -0.38
CA HIS A 12 15.38 7.36 -0.06
C HIS A 12 16.12 8.01 -1.23
N VAL A 13 16.64 7.20 -2.17
CA VAL A 13 17.27 7.64 -3.41
C VAL A 13 16.85 6.71 -4.54
N VAL A 14 16.25 7.26 -5.58
CA VAL A 14 15.94 6.53 -6.83
C VAL A 14 17.05 6.84 -7.82
N VAL A 15 17.91 5.86 -8.09
CA VAL A 15 19.06 6.00 -8.99
C VAL A 15 18.84 5.23 -10.30
N THR A 16 18.11 4.12 -10.24
CA THR A 16 17.91 3.24 -11.39
C THR A 16 16.46 3.21 -11.86
N GLU A 17 16.25 2.83 -13.13
CA GLU A 17 14.92 2.65 -13.70
C GLU A 17 14.12 1.58 -12.95
N GLN A 18 14.76 0.50 -12.51
CA GLN A 18 14.11 -0.57 -11.76
C GLN A 18 13.62 -0.07 -10.39
N GLN A 19 14.40 0.79 -9.73
CA GLN A 19 13.97 1.43 -8.48
C GLN A 19 12.79 2.37 -8.72
N SER A 20 12.82 3.15 -9.81
CA SER A 20 11.70 4.01 -10.20
C SER A 20 10.43 3.20 -10.42
N LEU A 21 10.51 2.11 -11.19
CA LEU A 21 9.39 1.21 -11.45
C LEU A 21 8.78 0.66 -10.15
N VAL A 22 9.63 0.19 -9.22
CA VAL A 22 9.16 -0.32 -7.93
C VAL A 22 8.46 0.76 -7.11
N VAL A 23 9.00 1.98 -7.08
CA VAL A 23 8.40 3.12 -6.36
C VAL A 23 7.04 3.47 -6.96
N ILE A 24 6.94 3.59 -8.29
CA ILE A 24 5.68 3.91 -8.97
C ILE A 24 4.61 2.83 -8.76
N LYS A 25 4.97 1.54 -8.85
CA LYS A 25 4.04 0.44 -8.54
C LYS A 25 3.51 0.50 -7.11
N LYS A 26 4.39 0.76 -6.14
CA LYS A 26 3.99 0.92 -4.73
C LYS A 26 3.08 2.13 -4.53
N LEU A 27 3.42 3.27 -5.12
CA LEU A 27 2.61 4.50 -5.07
C LEU A 27 1.21 4.29 -5.65
N LEU A 28 1.13 3.64 -6.81
CA LEU A 28 -0.13 3.31 -7.47
C LEU A 28 -1.01 2.43 -6.56
N ALA A 29 -0.44 1.36 -6.01
CA ALA A 29 -1.17 0.46 -5.12
C ALA A 29 -1.72 1.19 -3.88
N ILE A 30 -0.96 2.12 -3.29
CA ILE A 30 -1.41 2.92 -2.14
C ILE A 30 -2.53 3.86 -2.54
N ALA A 31 -2.35 4.62 -3.62
CA ALA A 31 -3.35 5.58 -4.08
C ALA A 31 -4.70 4.89 -4.36
N VAL A 32 -4.68 3.78 -5.10
CA VAL A 32 -5.87 2.98 -5.39
C VAL A 32 -6.49 2.41 -4.11
N SER A 33 -5.68 1.89 -3.19
CA SER A 33 -6.17 1.37 -1.90
C SER A 33 -6.83 2.46 -1.05
N THR A 34 -6.22 3.63 -0.95
CA THR A 34 -6.76 4.78 -0.21
C THR A 34 -8.07 5.26 -0.81
N ILE A 35 -8.14 5.43 -2.14
CA ILE A 35 -9.37 5.85 -2.82
C ILE A 35 -10.49 4.83 -2.58
N THR A 36 -10.22 3.55 -2.82
CA THR A 36 -11.22 2.49 -2.66
C THR A 36 -11.70 2.35 -1.22
N TYR A 37 -10.81 2.54 -0.25
CA TYR A 37 -11.15 2.54 1.18
C TYR A 37 -12.04 3.73 1.56
N LEU A 38 -11.61 4.95 1.23
CA LEU A 38 -12.34 6.18 1.56
C LEU A 38 -13.72 6.24 0.90
N ARG A 39 -13.87 5.61 -0.27
CA ARG A 39 -15.16 5.50 -0.98
C ARG A 39 -15.99 4.30 -0.54
N GLY A 40 -15.49 3.44 0.35
CA GLY A 40 -16.20 2.26 0.84
C GLY A 40 -16.51 1.23 -0.25
N LEU A 41 -15.69 1.15 -1.30
CA LEU A 41 -15.95 0.25 -2.44
C LEU A 41 -15.86 -1.23 -2.09
N PHE A 42 -15.08 -1.57 -1.07
CA PHE A 42 -14.88 -2.93 -0.58
C PHE A 42 -15.08 -2.97 0.94
N PRO A 43 -15.44 -4.13 1.52
CA PRO A 43 -15.57 -4.27 2.96
C PRO A 43 -14.22 -4.08 3.66
N GLU A 44 -14.22 -3.64 4.92
CA GLU A 44 -12.98 -3.38 5.68
C GLU A 44 -12.00 -4.55 5.71
N LYS A 45 -12.51 -5.79 5.75
CA LYS A 45 -11.70 -7.02 5.70
C LYS A 45 -10.84 -7.17 4.44
N ALA A 46 -11.20 -6.48 3.35
CA ALA A 46 -10.43 -6.48 2.10
C ALA A 46 -9.19 -5.58 2.18
N TYR A 47 -9.07 -4.78 3.23
CA TYR A 47 -7.93 -3.91 3.49
C TYR A 47 -7.12 -4.44 4.66
N GLY A 48 -5.88 -4.03 4.75
CA GLY A 48 -5.29 -3.93 6.05
C GLY A 48 -4.19 -2.90 6.14
N ILE A 49 -3.68 -2.78 7.35
CA ILE A 49 -2.93 -1.62 7.77
C ILE A 49 -1.45 -1.82 7.45
N LYS A 50 -0.83 -0.79 6.88
CA LYS A 50 0.63 -0.61 6.88
C LYS A 50 0.96 0.75 7.49
N TYR A 51 2.12 0.81 8.13
CA TYR A 51 2.68 2.04 8.66
C TYR A 51 3.81 2.48 7.74
N VAL A 52 3.80 3.75 7.36
CA VAL A 52 4.82 4.36 6.50
C VAL A 52 5.66 5.28 7.37
N GLU A 53 6.97 5.17 7.25
CA GLU A 53 7.89 6.10 7.90
C GLU A 53 7.74 7.47 7.22
N GLY A 54 7.17 8.44 7.95
CA GLY A 54 7.06 9.82 7.50
C GLY A 54 8.43 10.50 7.45
N LYS A 55 8.54 11.55 6.64
CA LYS A 55 9.76 12.38 6.54
C LYS A 55 10.09 13.09 7.86
N GLU A 56 9.12 13.21 8.75
CA GLU A 56 9.31 13.69 10.11
C GLU A 56 9.31 12.51 11.07
N ARG A 57 10.38 12.43 11.85
CA ARG A 57 10.85 11.28 12.65
C ARG A 57 9.88 10.79 13.74
N PHE A 58 8.65 11.31 13.80
CA PHE A 58 7.70 11.07 14.88
C PHE A 58 6.26 10.71 14.46
N ASP A 59 5.89 10.82 13.18
CA ASP A 59 4.55 10.43 12.73
C ASP A 59 4.64 9.28 11.72
N GLU A 60 4.35 8.06 12.20
CA GLU A 60 4.06 6.93 11.32
C GLU A 60 2.70 7.16 10.66
N GLU A 61 2.67 7.34 9.34
CA GLU A 61 1.41 7.51 8.64
C GLU A 61 0.76 6.15 8.39
N LYS A 62 -0.44 5.97 8.95
CA LYS A 62 -1.23 4.74 8.81
C LYS A 62 -1.93 4.74 7.45
N VAL A 63 -1.55 3.81 6.57
CA VAL A 63 -2.19 3.61 5.26
C VAL A 63 -3.00 2.32 5.22
N MET A 64 -4.14 2.37 4.52
CA MET A 64 -4.98 1.22 4.24
C MET A 64 -4.58 0.63 2.89
N ILE A 65 -4.17 -0.64 2.89
CA ILE A 65 -3.69 -1.35 1.70
C ILE A 65 -4.69 -2.44 1.34
N LEU A 66 -5.18 -2.41 0.11
CA LEU A 66 -6.04 -3.44 -0.46
C LEU A 66 -5.26 -4.76 -0.54
N ARG A 67 -5.90 -5.85 -0.12
CA ARG A 67 -5.31 -7.19 -0.07
C ARG A 67 -6.02 -8.10 -1.05
N GLU A 68 -5.33 -9.17 -1.46
CA GLU A 68 -5.96 -10.25 -2.21
C GLU A 68 -6.91 -11.05 -1.31
N GLU A 69 -8.07 -10.49 -1.05
CA GLU A 69 -9.08 -11.07 -0.19
C GLU A 69 -9.90 -12.11 -0.95
N ARG A 70 -9.89 -13.36 -0.49
CA ARG A 70 -10.55 -14.46 -1.21
C ARG A 70 -12.06 -14.30 -1.27
N SER A 71 -12.62 -13.70 -0.24
CA SER A 71 -14.05 -13.41 -0.15
C SER A 71 -14.47 -12.16 -0.93
N CYS A 72 -13.54 -11.46 -1.59
CA CYS A 72 -13.81 -10.28 -2.40
C CYS A 72 -13.06 -10.34 -3.75
N PRO A 73 -13.64 -10.99 -4.78
CA PRO A 73 -13.02 -11.14 -6.09
C PRO A 73 -12.64 -9.81 -6.75
N GLY A 74 -13.46 -8.77 -6.57
CA GLY A 74 -13.18 -7.43 -7.09
C GLY A 74 -11.93 -6.79 -6.48
N ALA A 75 -11.74 -6.92 -5.16
CA ALA A 75 -10.52 -6.45 -4.50
C ALA A 75 -9.28 -7.19 -5.02
N ARG A 76 -9.37 -8.52 -5.17
CA ARG A 76 -8.29 -9.33 -5.74
C ARG A 76 -7.92 -8.89 -7.16
N GLN A 77 -8.91 -8.65 -8.01
CA GLN A 77 -8.66 -8.24 -9.40
C GLN A 77 -7.91 -6.91 -9.47
N ILE A 78 -8.26 -5.95 -8.61
CA ILE A 78 -7.56 -4.65 -8.56
C ILE A 78 -6.12 -4.80 -8.07
N VAL A 79 -5.87 -5.65 -7.06
CA VAL A 79 -4.50 -5.91 -6.60
C VAL A 79 -3.65 -6.50 -7.73
N GLN A 80 -4.19 -7.45 -8.50
CA GLN A 80 -3.49 -8.04 -9.65
C GLN A 80 -3.17 -7.04 -10.75
N TRP A 81 -3.95 -5.97 -10.91
CA TRP A 81 -3.66 -4.91 -11.89
C TRP A 81 -2.59 -3.93 -11.43
N CYS A 82 -2.37 -3.80 -10.12
CA CYS A 82 -1.38 -2.88 -9.55
C CYS A 82 0.03 -3.48 -9.46
N VAL A 83 0.17 -4.81 -9.61
CA VAL A 83 1.41 -5.59 -9.49
C VAL A 83 2.00 -5.87 -10.87
#